data_AF-A0A4U9IMU0-F1
#
_entry.id   AF-A0A4U9IMU0-F1
#
_cell.length_a   1.000
_cell.length_b   1.000
_cell.length_c   1.000
_cell.angle_alpha   90.00
_cell.angle_beta   90.00
_cell.angle_gamma   90.00
#
_symmetry.space_group_name_H-M   'P 1'
#
loop_
_entity.id
_entity.type
_entity.pdbx_description
1 polymer ?
#
loop_
_entity_poly.entity_id
_entity_poly.type
_entity_poly.pdbx_seq_one_letter_code
_entity_poly.pdbx_strand_id
1 'polypeptide(L)'
;MSPLLTAGQLELNNYVNTEAKYTKFAYSSRFGFTIERGRFGLKHAACDSMLLLADGDNYFRGRRECEAVRIDENYIFSRWSPWHDVHIESWLVPFGEWHLRLHRINSARTLQTVEGGFAVMKTEPQLSERGSYLSAANGSSAIVDLSPAVTRQPDCVVTPPNSSVMFADCAAIPVLATTVPQGESWLCCAVTASVNNKNRAEPPQLDINNNQVVIRVPGSERQLSFIL
;
A
#
# COMPACT_ATOMS: atom_id res chain seq x y z
N MET A 1 -12.30 -13.82 3.40
CA MET A 1 -11.10 -14.04 4.23
C MET A 1 -10.32 -12.74 4.23
N SER A 2 -10.19 -12.08 5.37
CA SER A 2 -9.57 -10.76 5.48
C SER A 2 -8.04 -10.88 5.38
N PRO A 3 -7.35 -9.92 4.75
CA PRO A 3 -5.89 -9.92 4.68
C PRO A 3 -5.24 -9.73 6.06
N LEU A 4 -4.02 -10.24 6.21
CA LEU A 4 -3.21 -10.07 7.42
C LEU A 4 -2.35 -8.81 7.27
N LEU A 5 -2.48 -7.86 8.20
CA LEU A 5 -1.65 -6.65 8.26
C LEU A 5 -0.33 -6.93 8.99
N THR A 6 0.76 -6.33 8.53
CA THR A 6 2.09 -6.58 9.12
C THR A 6 2.97 -5.33 9.17
N ALA A 7 3.78 -5.25 10.22
CA ALA A 7 4.86 -4.26 10.34
C ALA A 7 6.14 -4.68 9.59
N GLY A 8 6.08 -5.72 8.76
CA GLY A 8 7.26 -6.38 8.23
C GLY A 8 7.97 -7.23 9.29
N GLN A 9 8.70 -8.23 8.83
CA GLN A 9 9.55 -9.07 9.68
C GLN A 9 10.96 -9.04 9.10
N LEU A 10 11.90 -8.43 9.83
CA LEU A 10 13.29 -8.45 9.42
C LEU A 10 13.81 -9.88 9.52
N GLU A 11 14.07 -10.46 8.35
CA GLU A 11 14.67 -11.77 8.20
C GLU A 11 16.20 -11.57 8.14
N LEU A 12 16.91 -12.04 9.18
CA LEU A 12 18.34 -11.77 9.38
C LEU A 12 19.26 -12.54 8.43
N ASN A 13 18.79 -13.59 7.76
CA ASN A 13 19.61 -14.33 6.79
C ASN A 13 19.71 -13.61 5.44
N ASN A 14 18.96 -12.52 5.23
CA ASN A 14 19.00 -11.66 4.05
C ASN A 14 18.86 -12.48 2.74
N TYR A 15 17.84 -13.33 2.67
CA TYR A 15 17.50 -14.05 1.45
C TYR A 15 17.22 -13.11 0.27
N VAL A 16 17.36 -13.64 -0.96
CA VAL A 16 17.00 -12.89 -2.17
C VAL A 16 15.54 -12.44 -2.09
N ASN A 17 15.31 -11.14 -2.35
CA ASN A 17 14.01 -10.46 -2.29
C ASN A 17 13.37 -10.48 -0.88
N THR A 18 14.16 -10.41 0.20
CA THR A 18 13.65 -10.38 1.58
C THR A 18 12.59 -9.29 1.77
N GLU A 19 12.80 -8.09 1.22
CA GLU A 19 11.82 -7.00 1.26
C GLU A 19 10.48 -7.42 0.63
N ALA A 20 10.50 -7.87 -0.62
CA ALA A 20 9.27 -8.30 -1.30
C ALA A 20 8.60 -9.50 -0.61
N LYS A 21 9.34 -10.35 0.10
CA LYS A 21 8.80 -11.54 0.76
C LYS A 21 8.25 -11.26 2.16
N TYR A 22 8.89 -10.40 2.94
CA TYR A 22 8.67 -10.33 4.40
C TYR A 22 8.33 -8.95 4.95
N THR A 23 8.40 -7.88 4.14
CA THR A 23 8.28 -6.51 4.66
C THR A 23 7.07 -5.72 4.17
N LYS A 24 6.14 -6.37 3.45
CA LYS A 24 4.92 -5.73 2.93
C LYS A 24 3.93 -5.36 4.04
N PHE A 25 3.04 -4.42 3.76
CA PHE A 25 2.01 -3.98 4.71
C PHE A 25 0.91 -5.00 4.93
N ALA A 26 0.62 -5.84 3.92
CA ALA A 26 -0.42 -6.83 4.00
C ALA A 26 -0.08 -8.08 3.20
N TYR A 27 -0.54 -9.24 3.69
CA TYR A 27 -0.47 -10.52 2.99
C TYR A 27 -1.84 -11.17 2.90
N SER A 28 -2.03 -11.98 1.86
CA SER A 28 -3.22 -12.78 1.68
C SER A 28 -2.83 -14.16 1.18
N SER A 29 -3.36 -15.22 1.80
CA SER A 29 -3.21 -16.59 1.29
C SER A 29 -3.91 -16.80 -0.06
N ARG A 30 -4.83 -15.91 -0.43
CA ARG A 30 -5.59 -15.98 -1.69
C ARG A 30 -4.91 -15.22 -2.82
N PHE A 31 -4.39 -14.03 -2.54
CA PHE A 31 -3.76 -13.17 -3.55
C PHE A 31 -2.23 -13.32 -3.58
N GLY A 32 -1.64 -13.90 -2.54
CA GLY A 32 -0.19 -14.00 -2.38
C GLY A 32 0.47 -12.64 -2.37
N PHE A 33 1.64 -12.56 -3.00
CA PHE A 33 2.41 -11.35 -3.22
C PHE A 33 3.20 -11.49 -4.53
N THR A 34 3.68 -10.37 -5.08
CA THR A 34 4.67 -10.41 -6.16
C THR A 34 6.10 -10.27 -5.65
N ILE A 35 7.02 -10.89 -6.37
CA ILE A 35 8.47 -10.81 -6.15
C ILE A 35 9.11 -9.89 -7.17
N GLU A 36 10.16 -9.19 -6.75
CA GLU A 36 10.93 -8.32 -7.62
C GLU A 36 11.56 -9.12 -8.77
N ARG A 37 11.46 -8.59 -10.00
CA ARG A 37 12.04 -9.19 -11.22
C ARG A 37 13.22 -8.41 -11.78
N GLY A 38 13.58 -7.30 -11.13
CA GLY A 38 14.64 -6.39 -11.53
C GLY A 38 14.54 -5.09 -10.74
N ARG A 39 15.69 -4.42 -10.58
CA ARG A 39 15.80 -3.22 -9.75
C ARG A 39 15.33 -1.94 -10.42
N PHE A 40 15.33 -1.91 -11.75
CA PHE A 40 15.04 -0.71 -12.53
C PHE A 40 13.59 -0.75 -13.03
N GLY A 41 12.85 0.33 -12.74
CA GLY A 41 11.51 0.56 -13.24
C GLY A 41 10.41 -0.11 -12.40
N LEU A 42 9.32 0.62 -12.21
CA LEU A 42 8.21 0.25 -11.33
C LEU A 42 7.58 -1.12 -11.65
N LYS A 43 7.52 -1.50 -12.93
CA LYS A 43 6.96 -2.81 -13.36
C LYS A 43 7.71 -4.01 -12.77
N HIS A 44 8.96 -3.81 -12.36
CA HIS A 44 9.81 -4.86 -11.82
C HIS A 44 9.88 -4.84 -10.28
N ALA A 45 9.45 -3.74 -9.64
CA ALA A 45 9.70 -3.41 -8.23
C ALA A 45 8.71 -4.02 -7.22
N ALA A 46 7.81 -4.92 -7.64
CA ALA A 46 6.86 -5.64 -6.77
C ALA A 46 6.05 -4.73 -5.81
N CYS A 47 5.43 -3.68 -6.34
CA CYS A 47 4.73 -2.64 -5.57
C CYS A 47 3.45 -3.08 -4.84
N ASP A 48 2.98 -4.32 -5.00
CA ASP A 48 1.77 -4.78 -4.30
C ASP A 48 1.98 -4.76 -2.78
N SER A 49 0.97 -4.26 -2.09
CA SER A 49 0.89 -4.10 -0.64
C SER A 49 2.08 -3.36 -0.02
N MET A 50 2.67 -2.41 -0.74
CA MET A 50 3.79 -1.61 -0.27
C MET A 50 3.75 -0.18 -0.82
N LEU A 51 4.27 0.78 -0.04
CA LEU A 51 4.63 2.13 -0.49
C LEU A 51 6.10 2.10 -0.94
N LEU A 52 6.33 2.45 -2.20
CA LEU A 52 7.65 2.56 -2.80
C LEU A 52 7.98 4.02 -3.12
N LEU A 53 9.25 4.38 -2.99
CA LEU A 53 9.76 5.72 -3.23
C LEU A 53 10.95 5.69 -4.21
N ALA A 54 11.08 6.69 -5.07
CA ALA A 54 12.21 6.87 -5.98
C ALA A 54 12.67 8.34 -5.99
N ASP A 55 13.97 8.55 -6.20
CA ASP A 55 14.63 9.87 -6.18
C ASP A 55 14.95 10.31 -7.62
N GLY A 56 13.94 10.28 -8.49
CA GLY A 56 14.08 10.56 -9.92
C GLY A 56 14.92 9.56 -10.72
N ASP A 57 15.38 8.49 -10.08
CA ASP A 57 16.33 7.51 -10.62
C ASP A 57 15.65 6.24 -11.19
N ASN A 58 14.33 6.12 -11.06
CA ASN A 58 13.54 4.91 -11.37
C ASN A 58 13.95 3.65 -10.58
N TYR A 59 14.71 3.81 -9.49
CA TYR A 59 14.98 2.75 -8.53
C TYR A 59 14.03 2.91 -7.35
N PHE A 60 13.03 2.05 -7.31
CA PHE A 60 12.00 2.12 -6.28
C PHE A 60 12.44 1.37 -5.02
N ARG A 61 12.32 2.03 -3.87
CA ARG A 61 12.73 1.53 -2.56
C ARG A 61 11.53 1.49 -1.63
N GLY A 62 11.29 0.33 -1.04
CA GLY A 62 10.27 0.12 -0.01
C GLY A 62 10.90 -0.04 1.37
N ARG A 63 10.07 -0.46 2.31
CA ARG A 63 10.48 -0.80 3.66
C ARG A 63 11.33 -2.07 3.62
N ARG A 64 12.54 -2.02 4.15
CA ARG A 64 13.40 -3.21 4.32
C ARG A 64 13.47 -3.67 5.77
N GLU A 65 13.48 -2.71 6.68
CA GLU A 65 13.48 -2.93 8.12
C GLU A 65 12.66 -1.85 8.81
N CYS A 66 12.36 -2.06 10.09
CA CYS A 66 11.67 -1.11 10.93
C CYS A 66 12.58 -0.71 12.10
N GLU A 67 12.71 0.59 12.32
CA GLU A 67 13.37 1.16 13.49
C GLU A 67 12.51 1.01 14.75
N ALA A 68 11.19 1.04 14.57
CA ALA A 68 10.23 0.85 15.65
C ALA A 68 8.97 0.15 15.12
N VAL A 69 8.37 -0.70 15.96
CA VAL A 69 7.09 -1.35 15.71
C VAL A 69 6.25 -1.28 16.99
N ARG A 70 4.97 -0.93 16.86
CA ARG A 70 4.00 -0.96 17.96
C ARG A 70 2.70 -1.56 17.46
N ILE A 71 2.15 -2.49 18.22
CA ILE A 71 0.84 -3.08 17.98
C ILE A 71 -0.12 -2.46 18.99
N ASP A 72 -1.15 -1.80 18.48
CA ASP A 72 -2.28 -1.28 19.23
C ASP A 72 -3.51 -2.14 18.94
N GLU A 73 -4.56 -2.01 19.75
CA GLU A 73 -5.83 -2.70 19.50
C GLU A 73 -6.43 -2.31 18.13
N ASN A 74 -6.16 -1.07 17.70
CA ASN A 74 -6.79 -0.50 16.50
C ASN A 74 -5.88 -0.43 15.29
N TYR A 75 -4.56 -0.52 15.46
CA TYR A 75 -3.62 -0.37 14.36
C TYR A 75 -2.27 -1.02 14.62
N ILE A 76 -1.52 -1.22 13.53
CA ILE A 76 -0.10 -1.54 13.58
C ILE A 76 0.67 -0.30 13.15
N PHE A 77 1.58 0.17 14.00
CA PHE A 77 2.51 1.25 13.72
C PHE A 77 3.88 0.68 13.36
N SER A 78 4.54 1.31 12.40
CA SER A 78 5.95 1.05 12.09
C SER A 78 6.67 2.32 11.66
N ARG A 79 7.91 2.50 12.10
CA ARG A 79 8.83 3.53 11.61
C ARG A 79 9.93 2.88 10.80
N TRP A 80 10.21 3.41 9.61
CA TRP A 80 11.19 2.86 8.68
C TRP A 80 11.77 3.95 7.79
N SER A 81 12.96 3.68 7.25
CA SER A 81 13.74 4.67 6.52
C SER A 81 14.31 4.06 5.24
N PRO A 82 13.79 4.40 4.04
CA PRO A 82 14.35 3.90 2.78
C PRO A 82 15.71 4.55 2.43
N TRP A 83 16.02 5.69 3.05
CA TRP A 83 17.33 6.34 3.08
C TRP A 83 17.59 6.88 4.48
N HIS A 84 18.85 7.22 4.77
CA HIS A 84 19.24 7.79 6.06
C HIS A 84 18.56 9.14 6.40
N ASP A 85 18.05 9.85 5.40
CA ASP A 85 17.47 11.20 5.47
C ASP A 85 15.99 11.23 5.04
N VAL A 86 15.34 10.06 5.01
CA VAL A 86 13.92 9.89 4.70
C VAL A 86 13.31 8.98 5.75
N HIS A 87 12.44 9.52 6.59
CA HIS A 87 11.81 8.80 7.69
C HIS A 87 10.31 8.69 7.45
N ILE A 88 9.78 7.48 7.57
CA ILE A 88 8.37 7.19 7.31
C ILE A 88 7.76 6.48 8.50
N GLU A 89 6.68 7.05 9.00
CA GLU A 89 5.82 6.41 9.98
C GLU A 89 4.54 5.94 9.29
N SER A 90 4.25 4.66 9.41
CA SER A 90 3.11 4.02 8.80
C SER A 90 2.17 3.46 9.87
N TRP A 91 0.89 3.80 9.79
CA TRP A 91 -0.20 3.18 10.55
C TRP A 91 -1.05 2.31 9.61
N LEU A 92 -1.24 1.06 9.98
CA LEU A 92 -2.10 0.10 9.27
C LEU A 92 -3.33 -0.17 10.12
N VAL A 93 -4.49 0.26 9.64
CA VAL A 93 -5.74 0.26 10.42
C VAL A 93 -6.76 -0.68 9.77
N PRO A 94 -7.06 -1.86 10.35
CA PRO A 94 -8.13 -2.72 9.86
C PRO A 94 -9.50 -2.05 10.06
N PHE A 95 -10.33 -2.00 9.01
CA PHE A 95 -11.63 -1.33 9.07
C PHE A 95 -12.68 -1.95 8.13
N GLY A 96 -13.31 -3.04 8.60
CA GLY A 96 -14.34 -3.74 7.84
C GLY A 96 -13.75 -4.52 6.66
N GLU A 97 -14.26 -4.28 5.45
CA GLU A 97 -13.71 -4.87 4.21
C GLU A 97 -12.47 -4.12 3.70
N TRP A 98 -12.13 -2.99 4.32
CA TRP A 98 -10.98 -2.18 4.00
C TRP A 98 -9.91 -2.30 5.08
N HIS A 99 -8.68 -1.99 4.73
CA HIS A 99 -7.70 -1.50 5.69
C HIS A 99 -7.15 -0.17 5.20
N LEU A 100 -6.95 0.75 6.13
CA LEU A 100 -6.35 2.04 5.83
C LEU A 100 -4.85 1.97 6.07
N ARG A 101 -4.13 2.76 5.28
CA ARG A 101 -2.69 2.95 5.41
C ARG A 101 -2.43 4.44 5.46
N LEU A 102 -1.88 4.90 6.56
CA LEU A 102 -1.56 6.31 6.79
C LEU A 102 -0.05 6.41 6.86
N HIS A 103 0.53 7.35 6.12
CA HIS A 103 1.97 7.55 6.06
C HIS A 103 2.31 9.00 6.35
N ARG A 104 3.04 9.23 7.45
CA ARG A 104 3.74 10.49 7.69
C ARG A 104 5.16 10.34 7.14
N ILE A 105 5.47 11.09 6.09
CA ILE A 105 6.77 11.09 5.42
C ILE A 105 7.47 12.38 5.78
N ASN A 106 8.66 12.28 6.39
CA ASN A 106 9.57 13.40 6.56
C ASN A 106 10.81 13.15 5.69
N SER A 107 11.00 13.97 4.67
CA SER A 107 12.02 13.76 3.65
C SER A 107 12.90 15.00 3.47
N ALA A 108 14.22 14.80 3.42
CA ALA A 108 15.17 15.85 3.03
C ALA A 108 15.21 16.12 1.52
N ARG A 109 14.39 15.43 0.73
CA ARG A 109 14.40 15.40 -0.73
C ARG A 109 13.00 15.32 -1.32
N THR A 110 12.84 15.73 -2.58
CA THR A 110 11.60 15.51 -3.34
C THR A 110 11.57 14.07 -3.84
N LEU A 111 10.47 13.34 -3.61
CA LEU A 111 10.39 11.91 -3.93
C LEU A 111 9.17 11.57 -4.76
N GLN A 112 9.37 10.71 -5.76
CA GLN A 112 8.29 10.03 -6.44
C GLN A 112 7.81 8.88 -5.56
N THR A 113 6.49 8.74 -5.40
CA THR A 113 5.88 7.71 -4.56
C THR A 113 4.88 6.90 -5.35
N VAL A 114 4.81 5.60 -5.09
CA VAL A 114 3.81 4.69 -5.63
C VAL A 114 3.40 3.71 -4.55
N GLU A 115 2.11 3.54 -4.32
CA GLU A 115 1.60 2.54 -3.39
C GLU A 115 0.65 1.58 -4.09
N GLY A 116 0.86 0.28 -3.88
CA GLY A 116 0.04 -0.76 -4.48
C GLY A 116 -0.99 -1.38 -3.54
N GLY A 117 -2.14 -1.74 -4.12
CA GLY A 117 -3.09 -2.67 -3.53
C GLY A 117 -2.60 -4.12 -3.61
N PHE A 118 -3.50 -5.08 -3.85
CA PHE A 118 -3.13 -6.48 -4.07
C PHE A 118 -2.98 -6.78 -5.56
N ALA A 119 -2.06 -7.70 -5.86
CA ALA A 119 -1.90 -8.23 -7.20
C ALA A 119 -3.05 -9.18 -7.57
N VAL A 120 -3.60 -8.99 -8.76
CA VAL A 120 -4.59 -9.89 -9.38
C VAL A 120 -4.12 -10.34 -10.74
N MET A 121 -4.78 -11.34 -11.32
CA MET A 121 -4.53 -11.71 -12.72
C MET A 121 -4.77 -10.51 -13.63
N LYS A 122 -4.01 -10.41 -14.74
CA LYS A 122 -4.10 -9.27 -15.66
C LYS A 122 -5.56 -8.99 -16.06
N THR A 123 -5.97 -7.74 -15.86
CA THR A 123 -7.27 -7.21 -16.23
C THR A 123 -7.14 -5.71 -16.49
N GLU A 124 -8.12 -5.13 -17.16
CA GLU A 124 -8.15 -3.68 -17.41
C GLU A 124 -8.58 -2.93 -16.14
N PRO A 125 -7.95 -1.78 -15.83
CA PRO A 125 -8.31 -1.00 -14.67
C PRO A 125 -9.61 -0.21 -14.86
N GLN A 126 -10.39 -0.13 -13.79
CA GLN A 126 -11.50 0.81 -13.66
C GLN A 126 -11.04 1.96 -12.77
N LEU A 127 -10.70 3.08 -13.41
CA LEU A 127 -10.20 4.27 -12.72
C LEU A 127 -11.35 5.20 -12.35
N SER A 128 -11.28 5.77 -11.15
CA SER A 128 -12.04 6.94 -10.74
C SER A 128 -11.08 8.08 -10.42
N GLU A 129 -11.60 9.28 -10.14
CA GLU A 129 -10.79 10.45 -9.78
C GLU A 129 -9.77 10.16 -8.66
N ARG A 130 -10.17 9.35 -7.67
CA ARG A 130 -9.36 9.05 -6.47
C ARG A 130 -9.06 7.57 -6.28
N GLY A 131 -9.33 6.70 -7.25
CA GLY A 131 -9.14 5.27 -7.01
C GLY A 131 -8.90 4.43 -8.25
N SER A 132 -8.25 3.29 -8.03
CA SER A 132 -8.02 2.26 -9.03
C SER A 132 -8.65 0.96 -8.54
N TYR A 133 -9.49 0.36 -9.40
CA TYR A 133 -10.16 -0.89 -9.13
C TYR A 133 -9.86 -1.90 -10.24
N LEU A 134 -9.42 -3.10 -9.84
CA LEU A 134 -9.20 -4.23 -10.73
C LEU A 134 -10.21 -5.32 -10.39
N SER A 135 -10.90 -5.84 -11.41
CA SER A 135 -11.74 -7.04 -11.31
C SER A 135 -11.20 -8.08 -12.27
N ALA A 136 -10.66 -9.16 -11.71
CA ALA A 136 -10.01 -10.24 -12.44
C ALA A 136 -10.66 -11.59 -12.13
N ALA A 137 -10.23 -12.63 -12.86
CA ALA A 137 -10.75 -13.99 -12.68
C ALA A 137 -10.49 -14.57 -11.29
N ASN A 138 -9.40 -14.16 -10.61
CA ASN A 138 -9.05 -14.63 -9.27
C ASN A 138 -9.61 -13.77 -8.12
N GLY A 139 -10.31 -12.68 -8.43
CA GLY A 139 -10.91 -11.75 -7.47
C GLY A 139 -10.71 -10.29 -7.88
N SER A 140 -10.95 -9.39 -6.94
CA SER A 140 -10.80 -7.95 -7.12
C SER A 140 -9.82 -7.35 -6.13
N SER A 141 -9.22 -6.23 -6.52
CA SER A 141 -8.44 -5.37 -5.62
C SER A 141 -8.72 -3.91 -5.91
N ALA A 142 -8.78 -3.09 -4.86
CA ALA A 142 -8.93 -1.66 -4.97
C ALA A 142 -7.95 -0.92 -4.07
N ILE A 143 -7.54 0.26 -4.52
CA ILE A 143 -6.89 1.28 -3.68
C ILE A 143 -7.56 2.62 -3.96
N VAL A 144 -7.85 3.37 -2.89
CA VAL A 144 -8.52 4.67 -2.95
C VAL A 144 -7.73 5.68 -2.13
N ASP A 145 -7.46 6.84 -2.73
CA ASP A 145 -6.76 7.95 -2.11
C ASP A 145 -7.67 8.65 -1.10
N LEU A 146 -7.18 8.76 0.13
CA LEU A 146 -7.82 9.44 1.25
C LEU A 146 -6.92 10.57 1.79
N SER A 147 -5.88 10.95 1.04
CA SER A 147 -4.91 11.94 1.48
C SER A 147 -5.58 13.31 1.66
N PRO A 148 -5.30 14.04 2.76
CA PRO A 148 -6.02 15.26 3.10
C PRO A 148 -5.64 16.46 2.22
N ALA A 149 -4.37 16.52 1.77
CA ALA A 149 -3.81 17.69 1.10
C ALA A 149 -3.17 17.38 -0.27
N VAL A 150 -2.68 16.15 -0.47
CA VAL A 150 -1.99 15.75 -1.70
C VAL A 150 -2.91 14.86 -2.53
N THR A 151 -3.13 15.21 -3.79
CA THR A 151 -3.83 14.33 -4.73
C THR A 151 -2.87 13.29 -5.28
N ARG A 152 -3.30 12.02 -5.25
CA ARG A 152 -2.54 10.90 -5.83
C ARG A 152 -3.24 10.39 -7.08
N GLN A 153 -2.48 10.27 -8.17
CA GLN A 153 -2.96 9.78 -9.44
C GLN A 153 -3.22 8.26 -9.37
N PRO A 154 -4.46 7.80 -9.61
CA PRO A 154 -4.75 6.37 -9.70
C PRO A 154 -4.30 5.80 -11.04
N ASP A 155 -3.74 4.59 -11.01
CA ASP A 155 -3.31 3.85 -12.20
C ASP A 155 -3.24 2.33 -11.92
N CYS A 156 -2.69 1.56 -12.86
CA CYS A 156 -2.42 0.13 -12.74
C CYS A 156 -1.01 -0.22 -13.25
N VAL A 157 -0.28 -1.00 -12.47
CA VAL A 157 1.00 -1.57 -12.87
C VAL A 157 0.81 -3.01 -13.34
N VAL A 158 1.23 -3.30 -14.57
CA VAL A 158 1.32 -4.67 -15.08
C VAL A 158 2.76 -5.16 -14.96
N THR A 159 2.95 -6.19 -14.15
CA THR A 159 4.24 -6.86 -13.93
C THR A 159 4.58 -7.83 -15.07
N PRO A 160 5.86 -8.19 -15.28
CA PRO A 160 6.24 -9.31 -16.13
C PRO A 160 5.59 -10.63 -15.68
N PRO A 161 5.49 -11.65 -16.56
CA PRO A 161 5.04 -12.97 -16.15
C PRO A 161 5.97 -13.57 -15.08
N ASN A 162 5.45 -14.53 -14.32
CA ASN A 162 6.13 -15.22 -13.21
C ASN A 162 6.56 -14.26 -12.07
N SER A 163 5.94 -13.09 -11.93
CA SER A 163 6.17 -12.19 -10.80
C SER A 163 5.33 -12.56 -9.58
N SER A 164 4.14 -13.13 -9.77
CA SER A 164 3.27 -13.58 -8.70
C SER A 164 3.66 -14.98 -8.21
N VAL A 165 3.56 -15.22 -6.91
CA VAL A 165 3.72 -16.57 -6.34
C VAL A 165 2.48 -17.45 -6.52
N MET A 166 1.36 -16.87 -6.97
CA MET A 166 0.07 -17.57 -7.11
C MET A 166 -0.26 -18.00 -8.54
N PHE A 167 0.33 -17.35 -9.56
CA PHE A 167 0.04 -17.60 -10.97
C PHE A 167 1.19 -17.13 -11.87
N ALA A 168 1.31 -17.73 -13.06
CA ALA A 168 2.41 -17.47 -13.99
C ALA A 168 2.18 -16.27 -14.92
N ASP A 169 0.92 -15.87 -15.16
CA ASP A 169 0.59 -14.73 -16.01
C ASP A 169 1.10 -13.41 -15.43
N CYS A 170 1.14 -12.36 -16.27
CA CYS A 170 1.37 -11.01 -15.78
C CYS A 170 0.35 -10.65 -14.70
N ALA A 171 0.82 -10.13 -13.56
CA ALA A 171 -0.05 -9.60 -12.53
C ALA A 171 -0.37 -8.13 -12.81
N ALA A 172 -1.61 -7.72 -12.53
CA ALA A 172 -2.02 -6.33 -12.49
C ALA A 172 -2.19 -5.88 -11.03
N ILE A 173 -1.68 -4.68 -10.71
CA ILE A 173 -1.69 -4.12 -9.35
C ILE A 173 -2.30 -2.72 -9.43
N PRO A 174 -3.40 -2.42 -8.71
CA PRO A 174 -3.92 -1.06 -8.67
C PRO A 174 -3.00 -0.20 -7.82
N VAL A 175 -2.68 1.01 -8.30
CA VAL A 175 -1.72 1.88 -7.63
C VAL A 175 -2.24 3.31 -7.47
N LEU A 176 -1.65 4.01 -6.50
CA LEU A 176 -1.73 5.46 -6.34
C LEU A 176 -0.32 6.06 -6.38
N ALA A 177 -0.10 7.02 -7.28
CA ALA A 177 1.19 7.66 -7.46
C ALA A 177 1.12 9.18 -7.21
N THR A 178 2.17 9.75 -6.63
CA THR A 178 2.33 11.22 -6.53
C THR A 178 3.80 11.57 -6.30
N THR A 179 4.12 12.86 -6.36
CA THR A 179 5.43 13.38 -5.94
C THR A 179 5.25 14.14 -4.63
N VAL A 180 6.01 13.79 -3.60
CA VAL A 180 6.05 14.52 -2.33
C VAL A 180 7.24 15.47 -2.31
N PRO A 181 7.06 16.74 -1.91
CA PRO A 181 8.18 17.68 -1.78
C PRO A 181 9.09 17.31 -0.59
N GLN A 182 10.25 17.97 -0.53
CA GLN A 182 11.03 18.02 0.71
C GLN A 182 10.17 18.56 1.87
N GLY A 183 10.33 17.99 3.05
CA GLY A 183 9.59 18.32 4.27
C GLY A 183 8.65 17.20 4.70
N GLU A 184 7.62 17.58 5.47
CA GLU A 184 6.58 16.65 5.92
C GLU A 184 5.47 16.52 4.87
N SER A 185 5.00 15.31 4.62
CA SER A 185 3.84 15.01 3.78
C SER A 185 3.04 13.84 4.34
N TRP A 186 1.72 13.91 4.18
CA TRP A 186 0.80 12.84 4.56
C TRP A 186 0.22 12.17 3.32
N LEU A 187 0.41 10.85 3.21
CA LEU A 187 -0.25 10.01 2.21
C LEU A 187 -1.16 9.03 2.92
N CYS A 188 -2.44 9.02 2.57
CA CYS A 188 -3.43 8.14 3.17
C CYS A 188 -4.18 7.39 2.08
N CYS A 189 -4.44 6.10 2.28
CA CYS A 189 -5.29 5.34 1.38
C CYS A 189 -6.14 4.31 2.11
N ALA A 190 -7.20 3.84 1.46
CA ALA A 190 -7.91 2.62 1.80
C ALA A 190 -7.66 1.56 0.72
N VAL A 191 -7.36 0.34 1.15
CA VAL A 191 -7.12 -0.81 0.27
C VAL A 191 -8.05 -1.95 0.63
N THR A 192 -8.53 -2.67 -0.39
CA THR A 192 -9.31 -3.89 -0.21
C THR A 192 -8.93 -4.93 -1.28
N ALA A 193 -9.20 -6.19 -0.97
CA ALA A 193 -9.24 -7.25 -1.96
C ALA A 193 -10.29 -8.29 -1.59
N SER A 194 -11.01 -8.80 -2.58
CA SER A 194 -12.12 -9.72 -2.39
C SER A 194 -12.13 -10.82 -3.44
N VAL A 195 -12.52 -12.02 -3.05
CA VAL A 195 -12.78 -13.11 -4.01
C VAL A 195 -14.10 -12.93 -4.75
N ASN A 196 -14.98 -12.06 -4.24
CA ASN A 196 -16.30 -11.81 -4.80
C ASN A 196 -16.31 -10.46 -5.52
N ASN A 197 -16.44 -10.51 -6.85
CA ASN A 197 -16.45 -9.32 -7.69
C ASN A 197 -17.82 -8.63 -7.76
N LYS A 198 -18.86 -9.17 -7.09
CA LYS A 198 -20.25 -8.73 -7.27
C LYS A 198 -20.61 -7.46 -6.48
N ASN A 199 -19.96 -7.20 -5.34
CA ASN A 199 -20.26 -6.05 -4.48
C ASN A 199 -18.98 -5.28 -4.18
N ARG A 200 -18.91 -4.02 -4.63
CA ARG A 200 -17.85 -3.08 -4.26
C ARG A 200 -18.29 -2.35 -2.99
N ALA A 201 -17.61 -2.61 -1.89
CA ALA A 201 -17.79 -1.82 -0.67
C ALA A 201 -17.50 -0.34 -0.97
N GLU A 202 -18.27 0.56 -0.38
CA GLU A 202 -17.91 1.98 -0.43
C GLU A 202 -16.65 2.22 0.40
N PRO A 203 -15.71 3.05 -0.08
CA PRO A 203 -14.50 3.37 0.68
C PRO A 203 -14.85 4.17 1.94
N PRO A 204 -14.12 3.95 3.05
CA PRO A 204 -14.31 4.72 4.26
C PRO A 204 -13.91 6.19 4.06
N GLN A 205 -14.50 7.08 4.86
CA GLN A 205 -14.07 8.46 4.98
C GLN A 205 -13.00 8.58 6.05
N LEU A 206 -12.03 9.46 5.83
CA LEU A 206 -10.93 9.75 6.74
C LEU A 206 -10.86 11.25 6.99
N ASP A 207 -10.97 11.63 8.25
CA ASP A 207 -10.59 12.94 8.75
C ASP A 207 -9.29 12.78 9.56
N ILE A 208 -8.23 13.46 9.15
CA ILE A 208 -6.93 13.41 9.82
C ILE A 208 -6.42 14.84 10.09
N ASN A 209 -5.90 15.04 11.29
CA ASN A 209 -5.13 16.21 11.67
C ASN A 209 -3.85 15.75 12.41
N ASN A 210 -3.01 16.69 12.84
CA ASN A 210 -1.71 16.39 13.44
C ASN A 210 -1.77 15.51 14.70
N ASN A 211 -2.92 15.44 15.38
CA ASN A 211 -3.05 14.72 16.65
C ASN A 211 -4.06 13.58 16.59
N GLN A 212 -5.01 13.60 15.65
CA GLN A 212 -6.15 12.70 15.67
C GLN A 212 -6.49 12.18 14.27
N VAL A 213 -6.83 10.90 14.24
CA VAL A 213 -7.43 10.21 13.10
C VAL A 213 -8.86 9.86 13.45
N VAL A 214 -9.79 10.10 12.53
CA VAL A 214 -11.18 9.66 12.59
C VAL A 214 -11.56 8.99 11.27
N ILE A 215 -12.04 7.75 11.35
CA ILE A 215 -12.44 6.93 10.19
C ILE A 215 -13.92 6.62 10.32
N ARG A 216 -14.68 6.79 9.24
CA ARG A 216 -16.15 6.56 9.21
C ARG A 216 -16.54 5.68 8.04
N VAL A 217 -17.55 4.84 8.23
CA VAL A 217 -18.25 4.18 7.11
C VAL A 217 -19.34 5.15 6.60
N PRO A 218 -19.38 5.48 5.30
CA PRO A 218 -20.47 6.28 4.75
C PRO A 218 -21.84 5.67 5.07
N GLY A 219 -22.77 6.48 5.59
CA GLY A 219 -24.14 6.03 5.88
C GLY A 219 -24.29 5.07 7.08
N SER A 220 -23.27 4.91 7.93
CA SER A 220 -23.30 4.05 9.11
C SER A 220 -22.78 4.76 10.36
N GLU A 221 -23.22 4.33 11.55
CA GLU A 221 -22.71 4.81 12.84
C GLU A 221 -21.30 4.27 13.17
N ARG A 222 -20.77 3.33 12.38
CA ARG A 222 -19.43 2.77 12.61
C ARG A 222 -18.35 3.84 12.40
N GLN A 223 -17.69 4.22 13.49
CA GLN A 223 -16.49 5.06 13.47
C GLN A 223 -15.35 4.43 14.27
N LEU A 224 -14.11 4.81 13.94
CA LEU A 224 -12.92 4.53 14.72
C LEU A 224 -12.11 5.82 14.85
N SER A 225 -11.60 6.12 16.06
CA SER A 225 -10.74 7.28 16.27
C SER A 225 -9.57 6.94 17.18
N PHE A 226 -8.39 7.48 16.88
CA PHE A 226 -7.20 7.31 17.71
C PHE A 226 -6.25 8.52 17.59
N ILE A 227 -5.32 8.61 18.53
CA ILE A 227 -4.27 9.64 18.59
C ILE A 227 -3.01 9.08 17.92
N LEU A 228 -2.36 9.92 17.11
CA LEU A 228 -1.14 9.58 16.35
C LEU A 228 0.11 9.48 17.23
#